data_AF-A0A3C0ISR1-F1
#
_entry.id   AF-A0A3C0ISR1-F1
#
_cell.length_a   1.000
_cell.length_b   1.000
_cell.length_c   1.000
_cell.angle_alpha   90.00
_cell.angle_beta   90.00
_cell.angle_gamma   90.00
#
_symmetry.space_group_name_H-M   'P 1'
#
loop_
_entity.id
_entity.type
_entity.pdbx_description
1 polymer ?
#
loop_
_entity_poly.entity_id
_entity_poly.type
_entity_poly.pdbx_seq_one_letter_code
_entity_poly.pdbx_strand_id
1 'polypeptide(L)'
;WRIEIKKYPKLTTVGANRNGTIVGNYPGTANTNRKHSGYYTQAQVKEIVRYAAARFITVVPEIEMPGHASAAIAAYPELSCFPNEP
;
A
#
# COMPACT_ATOMS: atom_id res chain seq x y z
N TRP A 1 0.78 -0.44 -0.70
CA TRP A 1 0.25 -0.75 0.64
C TRP A 1 0.12 0.52 1.47
N ARG A 2 -0.98 0.75 2.21
CA ARG A 2 -1.29 2.07 2.82
C ARG A 2 -1.75 2.06 4.28
N ILE A 3 -1.75 0.93 4.97
CA ILE A 3 -2.19 0.82 6.37
C ILE A 3 -1.11 0.16 7.23
N GLU A 4 -0.87 0.66 8.43
CA GLU A 4 0.07 0.03 9.37
C GLU A 4 -0.46 -1.31 9.90
N ILE A 5 0.32 -2.36 9.65
CA ILE A 5 0.12 -3.67 10.27
C ILE A 5 1.33 -3.97 11.15
N LYS A 6 1.16 -3.82 12.48
CA LYS A 6 2.26 -3.94 13.45
C LYS A 6 3.03 -5.26 13.37
N LYS A 7 2.34 -6.37 13.08
CA LYS A 7 2.96 -7.69 12.88
C LYS A 7 3.82 -7.75 11.61
N TYR A 8 3.51 -6.93 10.61
CA TYR A 8 4.14 -6.96 9.29
C TYR A 8 4.66 -5.56 8.88
N PRO A 9 5.70 -5.04 9.54
CA PRO A 9 6.19 -3.68 9.33
C PRO A 9 6.71 -3.40 7.91
N LYS A 10 7.26 -4.41 7.20
CA LYS A 10 7.73 -4.22 5.81
C LYS A 10 6.62 -3.80 4.83
N LEU A 11 5.35 -4.09 5.14
CA LEU A 11 4.24 -3.66 4.29
C LEU A 11 4.21 -2.13 4.13
N THR A 12 4.58 -1.38 5.17
CA THR A 12 4.65 0.09 5.11
C THR A 12 6.06 0.62 4.87
N THR A 13 7.11 -0.02 5.41
CA THR A 13 8.50 0.46 5.19
C THR A 13 9.02 0.17 3.78
N VAL A 14 8.48 -0.86 3.10
CA VAL A 14 8.77 -1.17 1.69
C VAL A 14 7.54 -0.88 0.83
N GLY A 15 6.43 -1.59 1.05
CA GLY A 15 5.26 -1.59 0.17
C GLY A 15 4.46 -0.27 0.07
N ALA A 16 4.76 0.73 0.91
CA ALA A 16 4.20 2.08 0.79
C ALA A 16 5.07 3.05 -0.02
N ASN A 17 6.27 2.63 -0.44
CA ASN A 17 7.24 3.47 -1.12
C ASN A 17 7.32 3.08 -2.61
N ARG A 18 7.41 4.07 -3.48
CA ARG A 18 7.75 3.87 -4.90
C ARG A 18 8.73 4.94 -5.36
N ASN A 19 9.65 4.58 -6.26
CA ASN A 19 10.70 5.48 -6.74
C ASN A 19 10.20 6.55 -7.73
N GLY A 20 8.98 6.41 -8.22
CA GLY A 20 8.30 7.45 -8.97
C GLY A 20 6.97 6.99 -9.54
N THR A 21 6.37 7.84 -10.35
CA THR A 21 5.07 7.61 -10.97
C THR A 21 5.26 7.54 -12.49
N ILE A 22 4.48 6.68 -13.14
CA ILE A 22 4.44 6.59 -14.60
C ILE A 22 3.93 7.92 -15.16
N VAL A 23 4.60 8.46 -16.17
CA VAL A 23 4.12 9.62 -16.93
C VAL A 23 3.17 9.13 -18.02
N GLY A 24 1.91 9.56 -17.96
CA GLY A 24 0.83 9.07 -18.82
C GLY A 24 0.20 7.76 -18.31
N ASN A 25 -0.48 7.04 -19.19
CA ASN A 25 -1.07 5.72 -18.90
C ASN A 25 -0.06 4.61 -19.16
N TYR A 26 -0.16 3.49 -18.44
CA TYR A 26 0.68 2.31 -18.66
C TYR A 26 0.70 1.90 -20.16
N PRO A 27 1.88 1.56 -20.75
CA PRO A 27 3.19 1.41 -20.11
C PRO A 27 3.93 2.74 -19.83
N GLY A 28 3.38 3.88 -20.26
CA GLY A 28 3.95 5.21 -20.07
C GLY A 28 5.15 5.49 -20.96
N THR A 29 5.62 6.74 -20.93
CA THR A 29 6.80 7.19 -21.70
C THR A 29 8.01 7.47 -20.83
N ALA A 30 7.81 7.68 -19.53
CA ALA A 30 8.85 8.00 -18.57
C ALA A 30 8.40 7.68 -17.14
N ASN A 31 9.35 7.74 -16.21
CA ASN A 31 9.09 7.76 -14.77
C ASN A 31 9.44 9.14 -14.21
N THR A 32 8.62 9.68 -13.31
CA THR A 32 8.89 11.00 -12.71
C THR A 32 10.16 11.04 -11.87
N ASN A 33 10.73 9.89 -11.49
CA ASN A 33 11.89 9.76 -10.60
C ASN A 33 11.75 10.53 -9.28
N ARG A 34 10.50 10.78 -8.85
CA ARG A 34 10.17 11.43 -7.58
C ARG A 34 9.62 10.40 -6.62
N LYS A 35 10.38 10.10 -5.56
CA LYS A 35 9.95 9.13 -4.56
C LYS A 35 8.60 9.55 -3.95
N HIS A 36 7.65 8.63 -3.97
CA HIS A 36 6.35 8.80 -3.31
C HIS A 36 6.23 7.78 -2.18
N SER A 37 5.89 8.28 -0.99
CA SER A 37 5.81 7.50 0.25
C SER A 37 4.60 7.97 1.05
N GLY A 38 4.09 7.12 1.95
CA GLY A 38 3.01 7.50 2.87
C GLY A 38 2.03 6.34 3.13
N TYR A 39 1.57 6.25 4.37
CA TYR A 39 0.59 5.29 4.85
C TYR A 39 -0.13 5.86 6.08
N TYR A 40 -1.24 5.26 6.47
CA TYR A 40 -1.94 5.59 7.70
C TYR A 40 -1.47 4.67 8.84
N THR A 41 -1.04 5.28 9.94
CA THR A 41 -0.82 4.56 11.20
C THR A 41 -2.15 4.01 11.73
N GLN A 42 -2.12 3.01 12.60
CA GLN A 42 -3.35 2.50 13.21
C GLN A 42 -4.09 3.58 14.02
N ALA A 43 -3.37 4.54 14.60
CA ALA A 43 -3.97 5.67 15.29
C ALA A 43 -4.76 6.57 14.31
N GLN A 44 -4.15 6.92 13.16
CA GLN A 44 -4.82 7.71 12.12
C GLN A 44 -6.01 6.97 11.50
N VAL A 45 -5.92 5.66 11.27
CA VAL A 45 -7.06 4.89 10.77
C VAL A 45 -8.22 4.89 11.77
N LYS A 46 -7.93 4.72 13.08
CA LYS A 46 -8.97 4.84 14.12
C LYS A 46 -9.62 6.22 14.13
N GLU A 47 -8.85 7.27 13.90
CA GLU A 47 -9.38 8.62 13.77
C GLU A 47 -10.30 8.77 12.55
N ILE A 48 -9.90 8.25 11.38
CA ILE A 48 -10.72 8.24 10.16
C ILE A 48 -12.05 7.52 10.40
N VAL A 49 -12.00 6.32 11.00
CA VAL A 49 -13.19 5.53 11.32
C VAL A 49 -14.10 6.29 12.28
N ARG A 50 -13.55 6.89 13.34
CA ARG A 50 -14.32 7.71 14.31
C ARG A 50 -14.95 8.92 13.63
N TYR A 51 -14.22 9.60 12.76
CA TYR A 51 -14.68 10.79 12.05
C TYR A 51 -15.83 10.47 11.08
N ALA A 52 -15.73 9.35 10.37
CA ALA A 52 -16.78 8.84 9.48
C ALA A 52 -18.02 8.38 10.27
N ALA A 53 -17.83 7.68 11.39
CA ALA A 53 -18.93 7.22 12.24
C ALA A 53 -19.77 8.38 12.80
N ALA A 54 -19.13 9.50 13.17
CA ALA A 54 -19.82 10.72 13.60
C ALA A 54 -20.72 11.35 12.52
N ARG A 55 -20.61 10.87 11.26
CA ARG A 55 -21.38 11.30 10.10
C ARG A 55 -22.24 10.18 9.53
N PHE A 56 -22.45 9.10 10.30
CA PHE A 56 -23.23 7.94 9.87
C PHE A 56 -22.65 7.24 8.63
N ILE A 57 -21.33 7.34 8.41
CA ILE A 57 -20.62 6.69 7.31
C ILE A 57 -19.89 5.46 7.84
N THR A 58 -20.15 4.29 7.26
CA THR A 58 -19.43 3.05 7.53
C THR A 58 -18.18 2.95 6.66
N VAL A 59 -17.01 2.80 7.28
CA VAL A 59 -15.75 2.54 6.58
C VAL A 59 -15.58 1.03 6.41
N VAL A 60 -15.58 0.55 5.17
CA VAL A 60 -15.28 -0.85 4.83
C VAL A 60 -13.87 -0.91 4.26
N PRO A 61 -12.90 -1.53 4.95
CA PRO A 61 -11.54 -1.65 4.44
C PRO A 61 -11.46 -2.71 3.34
N GLU A 62 -10.59 -2.49 2.36
CA GLU A 62 -10.28 -3.47 1.31
C GLU A 62 -8.79 -3.85 1.40
N ILE A 63 -8.52 -5.15 1.40
CA ILE A 63 -7.19 -5.73 1.24
C ILE A 63 -7.30 -6.73 0.09
N GLU A 64 -6.96 -6.28 -1.10
CA GLU A 64 -7.15 -7.02 -2.35
C GLU A 64 -6.24 -8.26 -2.45
N MET A 65 -6.81 -9.38 -2.91
CA MET A 65 -6.11 -10.65 -3.15
C MET A 65 -6.94 -11.59 -4.06
N PRO A 66 -6.31 -12.50 -4.85
CA PRO A 66 -4.86 -12.72 -4.99
C PRO A 66 -4.17 -11.77 -5.99
N GLY A 67 -4.95 -11.11 -6.85
CA GLY A 67 -4.46 -10.11 -7.80
C GLY A 67 -4.05 -8.80 -7.11
N HIS A 68 -3.41 -7.89 -7.88
CA HIS A 68 -3.01 -6.55 -7.43
C HIS A 68 -2.21 -6.48 -6.11
N ALA A 69 -1.62 -7.59 -5.69
CA ALA A 69 -0.94 -7.74 -4.41
C ALA A 69 0.59 -7.45 -4.48
N SER A 70 1.10 -6.92 -5.60
CA SER A 70 2.55 -6.72 -5.81
C SER A 70 3.22 -5.89 -4.72
N ALA A 71 2.51 -4.95 -4.09
CA ALA A 71 3.05 -4.17 -2.98
C ALA A 71 3.26 -5.01 -1.70
N ALA A 72 2.43 -6.02 -1.46
CA ALA A 72 2.59 -6.95 -0.34
C ALA A 72 3.72 -7.94 -0.64
N ILE A 73 3.79 -8.47 -1.86
CA ILE A 73 4.85 -9.38 -2.31
C ILE A 73 6.21 -8.68 -2.32
N ALA A 74 6.32 -7.45 -2.81
CA ALA A 74 7.58 -6.69 -2.75
C ALA A 74 8.07 -6.46 -1.31
N ALA A 75 7.18 -6.44 -0.33
CA ALA A 75 7.53 -6.30 1.08
C ALA A 75 7.94 -7.64 1.73
N TYR A 76 7.34 -8.75 1.30
CA TYR A 76 7.62 -10.12 1.78
C TYR A 76 7.70 -11.08 0.58
N PRO A 77 8.81 -11.08 -0.19
CA PRO A 77 8.95 -11.90 -1.39
C PRO A 77 8.84 -13.40 -1.11
N GLU A 78 9.19 -13.84 0.10
CA GLU A 78 9.11 -15.23 0.56
C GLU A 78 7.69 -15.80 0.57
N LEU A 79 6.66 -14.95 0.49
CA LEU A 79 5.25 -15.34 0.42
C LEU A 79 4.74 -15.48 -1.04
N SER A 80 5.57 -15.21 -2.04
CA SER A 80 5.23 -15.39 -3.44
C SER A 80 5.48 -16.81 -3.93
N CYS A 81 4.92 -17.15 -5.10
CA CYS A 81 5.25 -18.41 -5.78
C CYS A 81 6.68 -18.43 -6.33
N PHE A 82 7.32 -17.27 -6.49
CA PHE A 82 8.65 -17.11 -7.08
C PHE A 82 9.52 -16.20 -6.21
N PRO A 83 9.89 -16.64 -4.99
CA PRO A 83 10.51 -15.77 -3.98
C PRO A 83 11.90 -15.25 -4.33
N ASN A 84 12.53 -15.81 -5.37
CA ASN A 84 13.85 -15.41 -5.86
C ASN A 84 13.78 -14.51 -7.12
N GLU A 85 12.58 -14.30 -7.66
CA GLU A 85 12.38 -13.39 -8.80
C GLU A 85 12.12 -11.97 -8.29
N PRO A 86 12.72 -10.95 -8.94
CA PRO A 86 12.57 -9.54 -8.54
C PRO A 86 11.16 -8.98 -8.77
#